data_AF-A0A7Z9HXM1-F1
#
_entry.id   AF-A0A7Z9HXM1-F1
#
_cell.length_a   1.000
_cell.length_b   1.000
_cell.length_c   1.000
_cell.angle_alpha   90.00
_cell.angle_beta   90.00
_cell.angle_gamma   90.00
#
_symmetry.space_group_name_H-M   'P 1'
#
loop_
_entity.id
_entity.type
_entity.pdbx_description
1 polymer ?
#
loop_
_entity_poly.entity_id
_entity_poly.type
_entity_poly.pdbx_seq_one_letter_code
_entity_poly.pdbx_strand_id
1 'polypeptide(L)'
;MSSLVLSSLRHYWRTHLGVLAGAMLTSAVLTGALLVGDSVDHSLRTFAMMRLGDIEHVTSTRNQFFDQALAAELNQELDAHATSMLHLRGMAINQGAERIQVNQVEVLGVDSDFWQFAEGVGLDLAPNEAALNVKLATALQVEVGDEISLRVAKPSLMSRDAPLSWSSDERSKRRRYTVRKIVADTELGRFSLAPSQIGPYNAFIDRAFLQEQVEL
;
A
#
# COMPACT_ATOMS: atom_id res chain seq x y z
N MET A 1 -62.12 11.71 -21.78
CA MET A 1 -61.10 12.51 -21.07
C MET A 1 -59.70 12.30 -21.64
N SER A 2 -59.30 11.08 -22.00
CA SER A 2 -58.01 10.80 -22.68
C SER A 2 -57.86 11.44 -24.07
N SER A 3 -58.93 11.54 -24.88
CA SER A 3 -58.82 12.11 -26.24
C SER A 3 -58.54 13.63 -26.26
N LEU A 4 -59.02 14.38 -25.26
CA LEU A 4 -58.76 15.82 -25.11
C LEU A 4 -57.30 16.09 -24.69
N VAL A 5 -56.72 15.22 -23.87
CA VAL A 5 -55.31 15.29 -23.47
C VAL A 5 -54.40 15.02 -24.67
N LEU A 6 -54.70 14.00 -25.48
CA LEU A 6 -53.93 13.70 -26.70
C LEU A 6 -54.06 14.80 -27.77
N SER A 7 -55.24 15.41 -27.95
CA SER A 7 -55.41 16.49 -28.92
C SER A 7 -54.67 17.76 -28.50
N SER A 8 -54.63 18.05 -27.19
CA SER A 8 -53.88 19.18 -26.62
C SER A 8 -52.36 18.97 -26.74
N LEU A 9 -51.87 17.75 -26.46
CA LEU A 9 -50.47 17.37 -26.65
C LEU A 9 -50.01 17.55 -28.10
N ARG A 10 -50.88 17.21 -29.06
CA ARG A 10 -50.59 17.35 -30.50
C ARG A 10 -50.63 18.81 -30.95
N HIS A 11 -51.51 19.65 -30.39
CA HIS A 11 -51.61 21.07 -30.75
C HIS A 11 -50.38 21.88 -30.26
N TYR A 12 -49.86 21.59 -29.06
CA TYR A 12 -48.67 22.23 -28.48
C TYR A 12 -47.41 21.33 -28.50
N TRP A 13 -47.28 20.48 -29.52
CA TRP A 13 -46.25 19.43 -29.53
C TRP A 13 -44.81 19.97 -29.41
N ARG A 14 -44.52 21.15 -29.98
CA ARG A 14 -43.19 21.79 -29.90
C ARG A 14 -42.79 22.15 -28.47
N THR A 15 -43.75 22.62 -27.66
CA THR A 15 -43.51 23.00 -26.26
C THR A 15 -43.32 21.77 -25.39
N HIS A 16 -44.18 20.74 -25.56
CA HIS A 16 -44.04 19.49 -24.82
C HIS A 16 -42.75 18.74 -25.17
N LEU A 17 -42.29 18.80 -26.43
CA LEU A 17 -41.03 18.21 -26.86
C LEU A 17 -39.82 18.89 -26.21
N GLY A 18 -39.85 20.21 -26.04
CA GLY A 18 -38.83 20.95 -25.29
C GLY A 18 -38.75 20.55 -23.81
N VAL A 19 -39.91 20.41 -23.14
CA VAL A 19 -39.97 19.95 -21.74
C VAL A 19 -39.47 18.52 -21.61
N LEU A 20 -39.86 17.64 -22.52
CA LEU A 20 -39.44 16.23 -22.53
C LEU A 20 -37.92 16.12 -22.78
N ALA A 21 -37.37 16.89 -23.73
CA ALA A 21 -35.94 16.93 -23.99
C ALA A 21 -35.15 17.46 -22.78
N GLY A 22 -35.66 18.50 -22.10
CA GLY A 22 -35.07 19.02 -20.87
C GLY A 22 -35.08 17.98 -19.75
N ALA A 23 -36.21 17.32 -19.50
CA ALA A 23 -36.32 16.27 -18.50
C ALA A 23 -35.39 15.08 -18.80
N MET A 24 -35.28 14.67 -20.07
CA MET A 24 -34.34 13.63 -20.51
C MET A 24 -32.89 14.04 -20.26
N LEU A 25 -32.52 15.27 -20.63
CA LEU A 25 -31.17 15.79 -20.42
C LEU A 25 -30.81 15.85 -18.93
N THR A 26 -31.69 16.42 -18.10
CA THR A 26 -31.48 16.50 -16.65
C THR A 26 -31.37 15.10 -16.03
N SER A 27 -32.24 14.17 -16.43
CA SER A 27 -32.18 12.78 -15.93
C SER A 27 -30.88 12.09 -16.34
N ALA A 28 -30.43 12.27 -17.59
CA ALA A 28 -29.17 11.73 -18.08
C ALA A 28 -27.96 12.28 -17.31
N VAL A 29 -27.92 13.59 -17.05
CA VAL A 29 -26.86 14.23 -16.26
C VAL A 29 -26.84 13.72 -14.82
N LEU A 30 -28.00 13.65 -14.17
CA LEU A 30 -28.12 13.14 -12.79
C LEU A 30 -27.68 11.66 -12.69
N THR A 31 -28.11 10.84 -13.65
CA THR A 31 -27.75 9.42 -13.68
C THR A 31 -26.26 9.24 -13.93
N GLY A 32 -25.68 10.00 -14.85
CA GLY A 32 -24.24 10.01 -15.12
C GLY A 32 -23.42 10.40 -13.90
N ALA A 33 -23.83 11.44 -13.17
CA ALA A 33 -23.15 11.86 -11.94
C ALA A 33 -23.21 10.81 -10.83
N LEU A 34 -24.37 10.15 -10.64
CA LEU A 34 -24.53 9.08 -9.66
C LEU A 34 -23.66 7.86 -10.00
N LEU A 35 -23.62 7.47 -11.27
CA LEU A 35 -22.84 6.30 -11.72
C LEU A 35 -21.32 6.51 -11.56
N VAL A 36 -20.84 7.72 -11.88
CA VAL A 36 -19.43 8.09 -11.64
C VAL A 36 -19.11 8.09 -10.14
N GLY A 37 -20.01 8.63 -9.31
CA GLY A 37 -19.86 8.62 -7.85
C GLY A 37 -19.72 7.21 -7.29
N ASP A 38 -20.62 6.31 -7.66
CA ASP A 38 -20.62 4.91 -7.22
C ASP A 38 -19.35 4.15 -7.67
N SER A 39 -18.92 4.38 -8.93
CA SER A 39 -17.70 3.76 -9.46
C SER A 39 -16.44 4.19 -8.70
N VAL A 40 -16.34 5.49 -8.36
CA VAL A 40 -15.21 6.03 -7.60
C VAL A 40 -15.24 5.53 -6.15
N ASP A 41 -16.40 5.54 -5.49
CA ASP A 41 -16.55 5.01 -4.12
C ASP A 41 -16.18 3.53 -4.05
N HIS A 42 -16.70 2.72 -4.99
CA HIS A 42 -16.34 1.32 -5.10
C HIS A 42 -14.83 1.13 -5.29
N SER A 43 -14.22 1.87 -6.22
CA SER A 43 -12.77 1.80 -6.47
C SER A 43 -11.95 2.16 -5.23
N LEU A 44 -12.34 3.21 -4.51
CA LEU A 44 -11.66 3.65 -3.29
C LEU A 44 -11.76 2.62 -2.17
N ARG A 45 -12.95 2.02 -1.97
CA ARG A 45 -13.14 0.95 -0.97
C ARG A 45 -12.30 -0.27 -1.33
N THR A 46 -12.30 -0.68 -2.59
CA THR A 46 -11.48 -1.81 -3.05
C THR A 46 -9.98 -1.53 -2.84
N PHE A 47 -9.51 -0.30 -3.12
CA PHE A 47 -8.12 0.08 -2.82
C PHE A 47 -7.82 0.10 -1.32
N ALA A 48 -8.76 0.54 -0.49
CA ALA A 48 -8.59 0.53 0.96
C ALA A 48 -8.43 -0.90 1.49
N MET A 49 -9.29 -1.83 1.03
CA MET A 49 -9.22 -3.25 1.43
C MET A 49 -7.91 -3.91 0.99
N MET A 50 -7.51 -3.76 -0.28
CA MET A 50 -6.23 -4.34 -0.76
C MET A 50 -5.00 -3.77 -0.06
N ARG A 51 -5.08 -2.54 0.46
CA ARG A 51 -3.98 -1.84 1.12
C ARG A 51 -3.79 -2.26 2.58
N LEU A 52 -4.82 -2.76 3.24
CA LEU A 52 -4.76 -3.12 4.66
C LEU A 52 -4.93 -4.63 4.90
N GLY A 53 -5.48 -5.38 3.96
CA GLY A 53 -5.91 -6.77 4.22
C GLY A 53 -6.91 -6.79 5.37
N ASP A 54 -6.77 -7.75 6.27
CA ASP A 54 -7.66 -7.91 7.44
C ASP A 54 -7.22 -7.05 8.64
N ILE A 55 -6.37 -6.04 8.42
CA ILE A 55 -5.89 -5.14 9.47
C ILE A 55 -6.94 -4.06 9.76
N GLU A 56 -7.60 -4.17 10.92
CA GLU A 56 -8.60 -3.19 11.36
C GLU A 56 -7.99 -1.99 12.09
N HIS A 57 -6.94 -2.23 12.89
CA HIS A 57 -6.33 -1.23 13.75
C HIS A 57 -4.83 -1.16 13.52
N VAL A 58 -4.31 0.07 13.44
CA VAL A 58 -2.87 0.31 13.33
C VAL A 58 -2.47 1.40 14.31
N THR A 59 -1.48 1.07 15.15
CA THR A 59 -0.82 2.02 16.04
C THR A 59 0.56 2.31 15.48
N SER A 60 0.83 3.58 15.18
CA SER A 60 2.12 4.03 14.68
C SER A 60 2.50 5.35 15.34
N THR A 61 3.76 5.48 15.74
CA THR A 61 4.29 6.72 16.29
C THR A 61 5.13 7.44 15.24
N ARG A 62 4.97 8.76 15.11
CA ARG A 62 5.63 9.52 14.04
C ARG A 62 7.15 9.59 14.18
N ASN A 63 7.65 9.69 15.41
CA ASN A 63 9.05 10.07 15.67
C ASN A 63 9.82 9.10 16.57
N GLN A 64 9.19 8.04 17.08
CA GLN A 64 9.84 7.10 17.99
C GLN A 64 9.40 5.67 17.68
N PHE A 65 10.27 4.70 17.96
CA PHE A 65 9.91 3.30 17.97
C PHE A 65 9.36 2.91 19.35
N PHE A 66 8.64 1.80 19.40
CA PHE A 66 8.17 1.18 20.64
C PHE A 66 8.59 -0.28 20.65
N ASP A 67 8.56 -0.87 21.84
CA ASP A 67 8.97 -2.26 22.03
C ASP A 67 8.04 -3.22 21.28
N GLN A 68 8.61 -4.22 20.62
CA GLN A 68 7.86 -5.28 19.96
C GLN A 68 7.01 -6.10 20.94
N ALA A 69 7.38 -6.13 22.23
CA ALA A 69 6.62 -6.77 23.30
C ALA A 69 5.18 -6.23 23.42
N LEU A 70 4.93 -4.98 23.00
CA LEU A 70 3.59 -4.39 22.99
C LEU A 70 2.59 -5.20 22.17
N ALA A 71 3.02 -5.81 21.05
CA ALA A 71 2.13 -6.66 20.26
C ALA A 71 1.69 -7.91 21.05
N ALA A 72 2.60 -8.51 21.82
CA ALA A 72 2.30 -9.65 22.68
C ALA A 72 1.38 -9.29 23.86
N GLU A 73 1.56 -8.10 24.45
CA GLU A 73 0.67 -7.58 25.49
C GLU A 73 -0.75 -7.33 24.94
N LEU A 74 -0.86 -6.69 23.77
CA LEU A 74 -2.15 -6.45 23.12
C LEU A 74 -2.87 -7.74 22.73
N ASN A 75 -2.14 -8.75 22.25
CA ASN A 75 -2.70 -10.09 21.99
C ASN A 75 -3.35 -10.69 23.25
N GLN A 76 -2.72 -10.53 24.41
CA GLN A 76 -3.22 -11.09 25.68
C GLN A 76 -4.40 -10.31 26.24
N GLU A 77 -4.39 -8.97 26.15
CA GLU A 77 -5.44 -8.13 26.72
C GLU A 77 -6.70 -8.04 25.86
N LEU A 78 -6.56 -8.02 24.53
CA LEU A 78 -7.66 -7.74 23.60
C LEU A 78 -8.27 -8.98 22.96
N ASP A 79 -7.73 -10.18 23.21
CA ASP A 79 -8.12 -11.43 22.53
C ASP A 79 -8.23 -11.27 20.99
N ALA A 80 -7.30 -10.48 20.44
CA ALA A 80 -7.24 -10.09 19.04
C ALA A 80 -5.83 -10.37 18.51
N HIS A 81 -5.70 -10.67 17.21
CA HIS A 81 -4.40 -10.87 16.58
C HIS A 81 -3.70 -9.52 16.34
N ALA A 82 -2.49 -9.38 16.86
CA ALA A 82 -1.63 -8.21 16.78
C ALA A 82 -0.21 -8.65 16.45
N THR A 83 0.41 -7.96 15.49
CA THR A 83 1.81 -8.13 15.09
C THR A 83 2.54 -6.80 15.27
N SER A 84 3.86 -6.86 15.42
CA SER A 84 4.71 -5.68 15.34
C SER A 84 5.49 -5.67 14.03
N MET A 85 5.63 -4.49 13.44
CA MET A 85 6.35 -4.30 12.19
C MET A 85 7.29 -3.11 12.29
N LEU A 86 8.51 -3.26 11.79
CA LEU A 86 9.45 -2.16 11.63
C LEU A 86 9.30 -1.56 10.23
N HIS A 87 8.83 -0.32 10.16
CA HIS A 87 8.61 0.37 8.89
C HIS A 87 9.70 1.40 8.62
N LEU A 88 10.50 1.19 7.58
CA LEU A 88 11.59 2.09 7.18
C LEU A 88 11.51 2.43 5.69
N ARG A 89 12.12 3.56 5.31
CA ARG A 89 12.26 3.95 3.90
C ARG A 89 13.66 3.66 3.40
N GLY A 90 13.71 3.17 2.17
CA GLY A 90 14.96 2.77 1.51
C GLY A 90 14.92 2.85 -0.01
N MET A 91 15.85 2.10 -0.59
CA MET A 91 16.10 1.98 -2.01
C MET A 91 16.47 0.54 -2.32
N ALA A 92 15.99 0.01 -3.44
CA ALA A 92 16.36 -1.29 -3.94
C ALA A 92 17.19 -1.16 -5.23
N ILE A 93 18.17 -2.02 -5.39
CA ILE A 93 19.09 -2.04 -6.53
C ILE A 93 19.22 -3.48 -7.02
N ASN A 94 18.96 -3.71 -8.31
CA ASN A 94 19.34 -4.91 -9.02
C ASN A 94 20.72 -4.69 -9.67
N GLN A 95 21.67 -5.60 -9.44
CA GLN A 95 23.04 -5.55 -9.97
C GLN A 95 23.29 -6.58 -11.08
N GLY A 96 22.24 -7.03 -11.79
CA GLY A 96 22.31 -7.92 -12.94
C GLY A 96 23.00 -7.30 -14.17
N ALA A 97 22.54 -7.66 -15.36
CA ALA A 97 23.15 -7.21 -16.62
C ALA A 97 23.14 -5.69 -16.79
N GLU A 98 22.04 -5.04 -16.38
CA GLU A 98 21.92 -3.59 -16.28
C GLU A 98 21.62 -3.20 -14.83
N ARG A 99 22.24 -2.12 -14.35
CA ARG A 99 21.99 -1.63 -13.00
C ARG A 99 20.65 -0.91 -12.97
N ILE A 100 19.65 -1.54 -12.36
CA ILE A 100 18.33 -0.95 -12.14
C ILE A 100 18.19 -0.53 -10.68
N GLN A 101 17.68 0.68 -10.45
CA GLN A 101 17.52 1.24 -9.11
C GLN A 101 16.14 1.83 -8.93
N VAL A 102 15.46 1.42 -7.86
CA VAL A 102 14.15 1.93 -7.43
C VAL A 102 14.30 2.65 -6.10
N ASN A 103 13.92 3.92 -6.07
CA ASN A 103 13.94 4.76 -4.87
C ASN A 103 12.58 4.72 -4.16
N GLN A 104 12.51 5.22 -2.92
CA GLN A 104 11.26 5.29 -2.13
C GLN A 104 10.61 3.91 -1.95
N VAL A 105 11.44 2.91 -1.67
CA VAL A 105 11.00 1.58 -1.29
C VAL A 105 10.61 1.61 0.18
N GLU A 106 9.42 1.13 0.50
CA GLU A 106 8.98 0.89 1.87
C GLU A 106 9.54 -0.49 2.27
N VAL A 107 10.47 -0.48 3.22
CA VAL A 107 11.13 -1.67 3.75
C VAL A 107 10.43 -2.04 5.06
N LEU A 108 9.79 -3.20 5.06
CA LEU A 108 8.90 -3.67 6.10
C LEU A 108 9.57 -4.87 6.77
N GLY A 109 10.06 -4.66 7.99
CA GLY A 109 10.52 -5.74 8.87
C GLY A 109 9.32 -6.40 9.53
N VAL A 110 9.01 -7.63 9.14
CA VAL A 110 7.84 -8.40 9.59
C VAL A 110 8.25 -9.77 10.08
N ASP A 111 7.45 -10.36 10.97
CA ASP A 111 7.56 -11.76 11.38
C ASP A 111 6.52 -12.61 10.65
N SER A 112 6.54 -13.92 10.88
CA SER A 112 5.58 -14.86 10.29
C SER A 112 4.11 -14.59 10.70
N ASP A 113 3.89 -13.97 11.86
CA ASP A 113 2.56 -13.60 12.37
C ASP A 113 1.87 -12.49 11.55
N PHE A 114 2.63 -11.63 10.88
CA PHE A 114 2.12 -10.57 10.02
C PHE A 114 1.32 -11.14 8.84
N TRP A 115 1.72 -12.29 8.32
CA TRP A 115 1.07 -12.88 7.16
C TRP A 115 -0.30 -13.48 7.48
N GLN A 116 -0.67 -13.61 8.75
CA GLN A 116 -2.01 -14.04 9.15
C GLN A 116 -3.09 -13.00 8.82
N PHE A 117 -2.71 -11.74 8.56
CA PHE A 117 -3.61 -10.70 8.04
C PHE A 117 -3.86 -10.79 6.53
N ALA A 118 -3.29 -11.80 5.87
CA ALA A 118 -3.53 -12.14 4.47
C ALA A 118 -4.03 -13.59 4.38
N GLU A 119 -5.13 -13.81 3.66
CA GLU A 119 -5.61 -15.17 3.40
C GLU A 119 -4.58 -15.98 2.60
N GLY A 120 -4.22 -17.17 3.12
CA GLY A 120 -3.44 -18.17 2.39
C GLY A 120 -1.93 -17.90 2.30
N VAL A 121 -1.40 -16.92 3.04
CA VAL A 121 0.04 -16.62 3.06
C VAL A 121 0.66 -17.09 4.36
N GLY A 122 1.46 -18.16 4.30
CA GLY A 122 2.36 -18.56 5.37
C GLY A 122 3.80 -18.33 4.91
N LEU A 123 4.33 -17.14 5.15
CA LEU A 123 5.69 -16.80 4.75
C LEU A 123 6.58 -16.62 5.98
N ASP A 124 7.67 -17.38 5.99
CA ASP A 124 8.76 -17.24 6.96
C ASP A 124 10.01 -16.87 6.16
N LEU A 125 10.62 -15.74 6.51
CA LEU A 125 11.75 -15.18 5.77
C LEU A 125 13.02 -15.42 6.56
N ALA A 126 13.97 -16.14 5.96
CA ALA A 126 15.28 -16.32 6.59
C ALA A 126 16.08 -15.00 6.59
N PRO A 127 17.14 -14.90 7.42
CA PRO A 127 18.08 -13.80 7.32
C PRO A 127 18.66 -13.67 5.91
N ASN A 128 18.67 -12.45 5.35
CA ASN A 128 19.02 -12.15 3.95
C ASN A 128 18.02 -12.67 2.89
N GLU A 129 16.83 -13.10 3.26
CA GLU A 129 15.73 -13.28 2.29
C GLU A 129 14.83 -12.04 2.29
N ALA A 130 14.27 -11.74 1.12
CA ALA A 130 13.28 -10.68 0.97
C ALA A 130 12.09 -11.17 0.14
N ALA A 131 10.90 -10.74 0.51
CA ALA A 131 9.74 -10.82 -0.37
C ALA A 131 9.43 -9.44 -0.95
N LEU A 132 9.20 -9.37 -2.25
CA LEU A 132 8.92 -8.10 -2.94
C LEU A 132 7.49 -8.11 -3.42
N ASN A 133 6.80 -6.97 -3.38
CA ASN A 133 5.53 -6.92 -4.08
C ASN A 133 5.72 -6.96 -5.60
N VAL A 134 4.66 -7.32 -6.33
CA VAL A 134 4.67 -7.37 -7.81
C VAL A 134 5.22 -6.07 -8.39
N LYS A 135 4.78 -4.92 -7.87
CA LYS A 135 5.19 -3.61 -8.37
C LYS A 135 6.70 -3.38 -8.27
N LEU A 136 7.34 -3.74 -7.16
CA LEU A 136 8.79 -3.58 -6.98
C LEU A 136 9.58 -4.61 -7.79
N ALA A 137 9.12 -5.86 -7.82
CA ALA A 137 9.76 -6.91 -8.62
C ALA A 137 9.78 -6.56 -10.11
N THR A 138 8.65 -6.09 -10.67
CA THR A 138 8.56 -5.62 -12.05
C THR A 138 9.46 -4.41 -12.31
N ALA A 139 9.49 -3.43 -11.40
CA ALA A 139 10.32 -2.25 -11.57
C ALA A 139 11.83 -2.54 -11.50
N LEU A 140 12.24 -3.56 -10.74
CA LEU A 140 13.63 -4.03 -10.66
C LEU A 140 13.98 -5.08 -11.72
N GLN A 141 12.99 -5.60 -12.45
CA GLN A 141 13.13 -6.71 -13.39
C GLN A 141 13.78 -7.94 -12.72
N VAL A 142 13.22 -8.36 -11.60
CA VAL A 142 13.69 -9.53 -10.83
C VAL A 142 12.59 -10.56 -10.65
N GLU A 143 13.00 -11.82 -10.57
CA GLU A 143 12.16 -12.98 -10.29
C GLU A 143 12.53 -13.62 -8.95
N VAL A 144 11.76 -14.63 -8.54
CA VAL A 144 12.08 -15.43 -7.34
C VAL A 144 13.41 -16.15 -7.56
N GLY A 145 14.32 -16.01 -6.60
CA GLY A 145 15.68 -16.56 -6.64
C GLY A 145 16.76 -15.53 -6.97
N ASP A 146 16.40 -14.37 -7.51
CA ASP A 146 17.36 -13.32 -7.85
C ASP A 146 17.92 -12.61 -6.60
N GLU A 147 19.09 -12.00 -6.74
CA GLU A 147 19.67 -11.16 -5.70
C GLU A 147 19.38 -9.68 -5.93
N ILE A 148 18.91 -9.00 -4.89
CA ILE A 148 18.78 -7.55 -4.85
C ILE A 148 19.63 -6.97 -3.73
N SER A 149 19.95 -5.67 -3.81
CA SER A 149 20.53 -4.92 -2.71
C SER A 149 19.54 -3.91 -2.16
N LEU A 150 19.21 -4.02 -0.88
CA LEU A 150 18.41 -3.01 -0.17
C LEU A 150 19.34 -2.07 0.58
N ARG A 151 19.13 -0.77 0.41
CA ARG A 151 19.77 0.28 1.20
C ARG A 151 18.72 0.96 2.05
N VAL A 152 18.90 0.90 3.37
CA VAL A 152 17.96 1.47 4.35
C VAL A 152 18.67 2.56 5.14
N ALA A 153 17.99 3.69 5.36
CA ALA A 153 18.52 4.77 6.20
C ALA A 153 18.47 4.37 7.67
N LYS A 154 19.56 4.62 8.42
CA LYS A 154 19.58 4.38 9.86
C LYS A 154 18.70 5.43 10.56
N PRO A 155 17.70 5.04 11.36
CA PRO A 155 16.98 5.97 12.21
C PRO A 155 17.96 6.59 13.21
N SER A 156 17.99 7.92 13.32
CA SER A 156 18.83 8.61 14.31
C SER A 156 17.96 9.50 15.18
N LEU A 157 18.26 9.51 16.49
CA LEU A 157 17.59 10.33 17.50
C LEU A 157 18.06 11.80 17.47
N MET A 158 19.04 12.14 16.63
CA MET A 158 19.63 13.49 16.54
C MET A 158 19.18 14.23 15.29
N SER A 159 18.99 15.55 15.42
CA SER A 159 18.66 16.42 14.29
C SER A 159 19.73 16.33 13.18
N ARG A 160 19.26 16.22 11.94
CA ARG A 160 20.09 16.00 10.74
C ARG A 160 20.90 17.22 10.30
N ASP A 161 20.72 18.36 10.98
CA ASP A 161 21.34 19.65 10.67
C ASP A 161 22.61 19.95 11.50
N ALA A 162 23.20 18.94 12.14
CA ALA A 162 24.44 19.11 12.88
C ALA A 162 25.63 19.43 11.93
N PRO A 163 26.36 20.55 12.10
CA PRO A 163 27.35 21.04 11.12
C PRO A 163 28.67 20.23 11.03
N LEU A 164 28.84 19.18 11.82
CA LEU A 164 30.11 18.46 11.95
C LEU A 164 29.97 17.03 11.45
N SER A 165 30.89 16.67 10.56
CA SER A 165 30.90 15.53 9.64
C SER A 165 30.63 14.16 10.29
N TRP A 166 29.56 13.51 9.87
CA TRP A 166 29.45 12.05 9.83
C TRP A 166 29.39 11.66 8.37
N SER A 167 30.30 10.78 7.92
CA SER A 167 30.42 10.37 6.52
C SER A 167 29.08 9.82 6.00
N SER A 168 28.78 10.01 4.71
CA SER A 168 27.53 9.56 4.10
C SER A 168 27.28 8.06 4.25
N ASP A 169 28.33 7.25 4.41
CA ASP A 169 28.29 5.79 4.58
C ASP A 169 27.80 5.35 5.98
N GLU A 170 27.92 6.20 7.01
CA GLU A 170 27.38 5.91 8.35
C GLU A 170 25.86 6.10 8.44
N ARG A 171 25.25 6.72 7.41
CA ARG A 171 23.83 7.13 7.43
C ARG A 171 22.88 6.11 6.83
N SER A 172 23.39 5.14 6.08
CA SER A 172 22.57 4.09 5.46
C SER A 172 23.35 2.79 5.33
N LYS A 173 22.71 1.67 5.61
CA LYS A 173 23.32 0.35 5.46
C LYS A 173 22.78 -0.30 4.20
N ARG A 174 23.68 -0.84 3.37
CA ARG A 174 23.34 -1.62 2.18
C ARG A 174 23.62 -3.09 2.44
N ARG A 175 22.63 -3.95 2.22
CA ARG A 175 22.74 -5.41 2.32
C ARG A 175 22.16 -6.07 1.07
N ARG A 176 22.64 -7.28 0.77
CA ARG A 176 22.10 -8.12 -0.30
C ARG A 176 21.05 -9.06 0.27
N TYR A 177 20.00 -9.29 -0.51
CA TYR A 177 18.91 -10.19 -0.19
C TYR A 177 18.58 -11.04 -1.39
N THR A 178 18.22 -12.30 -1.16
CA THR A 178 17.65 -13.18 -2.17
C THR A 178 16.13 -13.04 -2.18
N VAL A 179 15.54 -12.87 -3.37
CA VAL A 179 14.10 -12.75 -3.54
C VAL A 179 13.46 -14.11 -3.30
N ARG A 180 12.80 -14.27 -2.16
CA ARG A 180 12.15 -15.54 -1.74
C ARG A 180 10.74 -15.69 -2.30
N LYS A 181 9.99 -14.59 -2.35
CA LYS A 181 8.60 -14.57 -2.85
C LYS A 181 8.29 -13.24 -3.52
N ILE A 182 7.48 -13.28 -4.56
CA ILE A 182 6.78 -12.11 -5.08
C ILE A 182 5.36 -12.13 -4.51
N VAL A 183 5.02 -11.09 -3.75
CA VAL A 183 3.76 -10.96 -3.00
C VAL A 183 2.71 -10.31 -3.89
N ALA A 184 1.59 -11.00 -4.10
CA ALA A 184 0.49 -10.50 -4.91
C ALA A 184 -0.27 -9.35 -4.23
N ASP A 185 -1.01 -8.57 -5.00
CA ASP A 185 -1.81 -7.45 -4.47
C ASP A 185 -2.88 -7.89 -3.46
N THR A 186 -3.40 -9.11 -3.60
CA THR A 186 -4.36 -9.75 -2.69
C THR A 186 -3.71 -10.34 -1.44
N GLU A 187 -2.37 -10.46 -1.42
CA GLU A 187 -1.58 -11.10 -0.37
C GLU A 187 -0.85 -10.04 0.50
N LEU A 188 -1.45 -8.87 0.71
CA LEU A 188 -0.80 -7.69 1.31
C LEU A 188 0.36 -7.07 0.49
N GLY A 189 0.52 -7.43 -0.79
CA GLY A 189 1.53 -6.81 -1.66
C GLY A 189 1.38 -5.28 -1.78
N ARG A 190 0.17 -4.76 -1.64
CA ARG A 190 -0.12 -3.31 -1.64
C ARG A 190 -0.13 -2.67 -0.26
N PHE A 191 0.32 -3.38 0.78
CA PHE A 191 0.25 -2.92 2.15
C PHE A 191 0.78 -1.49 2.31
N SER A 192 -0.02 -0.58 2.85
CA SER A 192 0.42 0.79 3.11
C SER A 192 -0.43 1.51 4.15
N LEU A 193 0.21 2.20 5.09
CA LEU A 193 -0.50 3.05 6.05
C LEU A 193 -0.90 4.41 5.43
N ALA A 194 -0.19 4.85 4.39
CA ALA A 194 -0.45 6.14 3.75
C ALA A 194 -1.70 6.07 2.84
N PRO A 195 -2.66 7.02 2.95
CA PRO A 195 -3.89 7.01 2.15
C PRO A 195 -3.59 7.39 0.70
N SER A 196 -3.01 6.45 -0.05
CA SER A 196 -2.56 6.60 -1.43
C SER A 196 -3.26 5.56 -2.32
N GLN A 197 -3.75 6.02 -3.48
CA GLN A 197 -4.27 5.13 -4.52
C GLN A 197 -3.14 4.46 -5.32
N ILE A 198 -1.93 5.03 -5.28
CA ILE A 198 -0.74 4.46 -5.91
C ILE A 198 -0.15 3.43 -4.94
N GLY A 199 -0.09 2.16 -5.36
CA GLY A 199 0.54 1.10 -4.58
C GLY A 199 2.02 1.41 -4.30
N PRO A 200 2.52 1.19 -3.08
CA PRO A 200 3.92 1.42 -2.75
C PRO A 200 4.85 0.40 -3.41
N TYR A 201 6.15 0.67 -3.38
CA TYR A 201 7.17 -0.33 -3.64
C TYR A 201 7.52 -1.01 -2.31
N ASN A 202 7.00 -2.21 -2.05
CA ASN A 202 7.20 -2.88 -0.76
C ASN A 202 8.27 -3.96 -0.87
N ALA A 203 9.19 -3.96 0.08
CA ALA A 203 10.11 -5.06 0.34
C ALA A 203 9.91 -5.53 1.79
N PHE A 204 9.49 -6.77 1.95
CA PHE A 204 9.33 -7.44 3.24
C PHE A 204 10.59 -8.23 3.55
N ILE A 205 11.09 -8.09 4.76
CA ILE A 205 12.27 -8.80 5.28
C ILE A 205 12.02 -9.19 6.73
N ASP A 206 12.84 -10.09 7.28
CA ASP A 206 12.79 -10.46 8.68
C ASP A 206 12.99 -9.24 9.61
N ARG A 207 12.12 -9.08 10.62
CA ARG A 207 12.12 -7.92 11.51
C ARG A 207 13.39 -7.86 12.36
N ALA A 208 13.77 -8.97 12.98
CA ALA A 208 14.94 -9.05 13.85
C ALA A 208 16.23 -8.72 13.08
N PHE A 209 16.35 -9.24 11.86
CA PHE A 209 17.48 -8.97 10.98
C PHE A 209 17.54 -7.51 10.52
N LEU A 210 16.38 -6.90 10.24
CA LEU A 210 16.32 -5.46 9.94
C LEU A 210 16.73 -4.62 11.16
N GLN A 211 16.28 -4.96 12.36
CA GLN A 211 16.65 -4.28 13.61
C GLN A 211 18.17 -4.34 13.82
N GLU A 212 18.78 -5.52 13.69
CA GLU A 212 20.24 -5.69 13.77
C GLU A 212 20.96 -4.81 12.73
N GLN A 213 20.46 -4.79 11.49
CA GLN A 213 21.05 -3.97 10.43
C GLN A 213 21.03 -2.48 10.74
N VAL A 214 19.98 -1.97 11.39
CA VAL A 214 19.87 -0.54 11.74
C VAL A 214 20.31 -0.22 13.16
N GLU A 215 20.79 -1.22 13.90
CA GLU A 215 21.24 -1.13 15.29
C GLU A 215 20.11 -0.61 16.22
N LEU A 216 18.91 -1.20 16.09
CA LEU A 216 17.75 -1.00 16.97
C LEU A 216 17.51 -2.20 17.89
#